data_AF-A0A351FBZ3-F1
#
_entry.id   AF-A0A351FBZ3-F1
#
_cell.length_a   1.000
_cell.length_b   1.000
_cell.length_c   1.000
_cell.angle_alpha   90.00
_cell.angle_beta   90.00
_cell.angle_gamma   90.00
#
_symmetry.space_group_name_H-M   'P 1'
#
loop_
_entity.id
_entity.type
_entity.pdbx_description
1 polymer ?
#
loop_
_entity_poly.entity_id
_entity_poly.type
_entity_poly.pdbx_seq_one_letter_code
_entity_poly.pdbx_strand_id
1 'polypeptide(L)'
;MVDSLYGALGKMIGVEEISAVQWKLGNALPPTFLGFALVGAFVFVGWSCYRESFPSKKGLLVLLRFSGLALLVLALLQPQVHFKFEKKGESRVFALLDRSESMSISDDGDESRWGKAIQAFSGSSESVLAQLGDDHEIEVLTVGNELKSASVEGLRDEVPQAGGSAIGSAM
;
A
#
# COMPACT_ATOMS: atom_id res chain seq x y z
N MET A 1 2.76 21.73 -5.80
CA MET A 1 3.94 21.99 -6.67
C MET A 1 5.13 21.13 -6.24
N VAL A 2 5.39 21.03 -4.94
CA VAL A 2 6.44 20.15 -4.38
C VAL A 2 6.13 18.66 -4.62
N ASP A 3 4.86 18.26 -4.53
CA ASP A 3 4.44 16.86 -4.72
C ASP A 3 4.64 16.33 -6.16
N SER A 4 4.56 17.20 -7.18
CA SER A 4 4.76 16.77 -8.57
C SER A 4 6.23 16.51 -8.91
N LEU A 5 7.16 17.21 -8.24
CA LEU A 5 8.59 16.95 -8.35
C LEU A 5 8.96 15.59 -7.73
N TYR A 6 8.34 15.24 -6.61
CA TYR A 6 8.54 13.94 -5.97
C TYR A 6 7.92 12.79 -6.76
N GLY A 7 6.73 12.98 -7.36
CA GLY A 7 6.14 11.99 -8.26
C GLY A 7 6.98 11.72 -9.51
N ALA A 8 7.62 12.76 -10.07
CA ALA A 8 8.53 12.62 -11.22
C ALA A 8 9.82 11.87 -10.84
N LEU A 9 10.38 12.12 -9.67
CA LEU A 9 11.53 11.37 -9.13
C LEU A 9 11.17 9.90 -8.82
N GLY A 10 9.95 9.66 -8.32
CA GLY A 10 9.42 8.31 -8.09
C GLY A 10 9.31 7.48 -9.36
N LYS A 11 8.79 8.07 -10.44
CA LYS A 11 8.70 7.41 -11.75
C LYS A 11 10.06 7.03 -12.32
N MET A 12 11.11 7.82 -12.07
CA MET A 12 12.46 7.53 -12.54
C MET A 12 13.10 6.32 -11.82
N ILE A 13 12.62 6.00 -10.62
CA ILE A 13 13.07 4.87 -9.79
C ILE A 13 12.16 3.63 -9.99
N GLY A 14 11.17 3.70 -10.88
CA GLY A 14 10.26 2.58 -11.18
C GLY A 14 9.14 2.40 -10.15
N VAL A 15 8.78 3.45 -9.41
CA VAL A 15 7.72 3.41 -8.40
C VAL A 15 6.47 4.11 -8.96
N GLU A 16 5.41 3.33 -9.20
CA GLU A 16 4.21 3.81 -9.92
C GLU A 16 3.26 4.68 -9.09
N GLU A 17 3.24 4.58 -7.76
CA GLU A 17 2.43 5.48 -6.92
C GLU A 17 3.14 5.88 -5.62
N ILE A 18 3.55 7.15 -5.54
CA ILE A 18 3.92 7.79 -4.28
C ILE A 18 2.65 8.47 -3.75
N SER A 19 1.92 7.82 -2.84
CA SER A 19 0.64 8.34 -2.33
C SER A 19 0.81 9.49 -1.33
N ALA A 20 1.94 9.57 -0.61
CA ALA A 20 2.22 10.71 0.26
C ALA A 20 3.72 10.88 0.59
N VAL A 21 4.22 12.12 0.44
CA VAL A 21 5.50 12.55 1.02
C VAL A 21 5.22 13.06 2.43
N GLN A 22 5.59 12.28 3.44
CA GLN A 22 5.46 12.73 4.84
C GLN A 22 6.81 13.23 5.34
N TRP A 23 6.88 14.54 5.58
CA TRP A 23 7.98 15.15 6.33
C TRP A 23 7.84 14.76 7.80
N LYS A 24 8.75 13.91 8.27
CA LYS A 24 8.93 13.66 9.71
C LYS A 24 10.27 14.23 10.13
N LEU A 25 10.28 14.94 11.26
CA LEU A 25 11.53 15.18 11.97
C LEU A 25 12.00 13.82 12.49
N GLY A 26 13.22 13.42 12.15
CA GLY A 26 13.79 12.15 12.58
C GLY A 26 14.04 12.07 14.09
N ASN A 27 14.01 13.22 14.78
CA ASN A 27 14.30 13.32 16.20
C ASN A 27 13.09 13.78 17.01
N ALA A 28 12.76 13.07 18.10
CA ALA A 28 11.68 13.39 19.02
C ALA A 28 12.08 14.47 20.04
N LEU A 29 12.71 15.55 19.58
CA LEU A 29 13.12 16.62 20.46
C LEU A 29 11.88 17.37 20.99
N PRO A 30 11.84 17.67 22.30
CA PRO A 30 10.79 18.50 22.86
C PRO A 30 10.69 19.83 22.10
N PRO A 31 9.49 20.31 21.72
CA PRO A 31 9.32 21.59 21.04
C PRO A 31 9.96 22.76 21.79
N THR A 32 10.02 22.65 23.12
CA THR A 32 10.70 23.61 24.01
C THR A 32 12.19 23.73 23.72
N PHE A 33 12.88 22.60 23.45
CA PHE A 33 14.30 22.60 23.11
C PHE A 33 14.57 23.31 21.78
N LEU A 34 13.70 23.08 20.79
CA LEU A 34 13.76 23.78 19.51
C LEU A 34 13.57 25.30 19.70
N GLY A 35 12.61 25.68 20.55
CA GLY A 35 12.37 27.07 20.92
C GLY A 35 13.60 27.72 21.58
N PHE A 36 14.22 27.05 22.55
CA PHE A 36 15.45 27.55 23.17
C PHE A 36 16.62 27.67 22.19
N ALA A 37 16.79 26.71 21.29
CA ALA A 37 17.83 26.76 20.26
C ALA A 37 17.64 27.96 19.31
N LEU A 38 16.39 28.24 18.89
CA LEU A 38 16.05 29.40 18.07
C LEU A 38 16.25 30.73 18.83
N VAL A 39 15.81 30.83 20.08
CA VAL A 39 16.02 32.05 20.88
C VAL A 39 17.51 32.29 21.09
N GLY A 40 18.28 31.25 21.42
CA GLY A 40 19.74 31.31 21.54
C GLY A 40 20.41 31.75 20.23
N ALA A 41 19.91 31.28 19.08
CA ALA A 41 20.36 31.72 17.77
C ALA A 41 20.19 33.23 17.55
N PHE A 42 19.00 33.75 17.80
CA PHE A 42 18.69 35.17 17.63
C PHE A 42 19.51 36.05 18.57
N VAL A 43 19.65 35.65 19.83
CA VAL A 43 20.48 36.37 20.80
C VAL A 43 21.94 36.35 20.39
N PHE A 44 22.47 35.20 19.94
CA PHE A 44 23.86 35.08 19.50
C PHE A 44 24.13 35.96 18.27
N VAL A 45 23.24 35.97 17.27
CA VAL A 45 23.35 36.81 16.08
C VAL A 45 23.24 38.29 16.44
N GLY A 46 22.28 38.67 17.29
CA GLY A 46 22.11 40.06 17.75
C GLY A 46 23.32 40.57 18.53
N TRP A 47 23.86 39.76 19.44
CA TRP A 47 25.08 40.08 20.19
C TRP A 47 26.31 40.15 19.28
N SER A 48 26.43 39.21 18.34
CA SER A 48 27.46 39.17 17.31
C SER A 48 27.46 40.47 16.47
N CYS A 49 26.29 40.93 16.02
CA CYS A 49 26.14 42.19 15.29
C CYS A 49 26.53 43.42 16.11
N TYR A 50 26.19 43.42 17.41
CA TYR A 50 26.51 44.53 18.32
C TYR A 50 28.01 44.64 18.61
N ARG A 51 28.73 43.50 18.68
CA ARG A 51 30.14 43.46 19.05
C ARG A 51 31.09 43.86 17.91
N GLU A 52 30.68 43.71 16.66
CA GLU A 52 31.56 43.99 15.52
C GLU A 52 31.59 45.48 15.20
N SER A 53 32.77 46.09 15.20
CA SER A 53 32.97 47.53 14.93
C SER A 53 33.22 47.86 13.45
N PHE A 54 33.64 46.90 12.62
CA PHE A 54 34.05 47.13 11.23
C PHE A 54 32.92 46.87 10.21
N PRO A 55 32.27 47.90 9.63
CA PRO A 55 31.04 47.77 8.83
C PRO A 55 31.18 46.90 7.56
N SER A 56 32.35 46.92 6.92
CA SER A 56 32.55 46.30 5.60
C SER A 56 32.56 44.77 5.59
N LYS A 57 32.85 44.13 6.74
CA LYS A 57 32.90 42.66 6.86
C LYS A 57 31.78 42.06 7.71
N LYS A 58 30.93 42.90 8.33
CA LYS A 58 29.84 42.44 9.22
C LYS A 58 28.86 41.54 8.48
N GLY A 59 28.45 41.92 7.27
CA GLY A 59 27.48 41.14 6.49
C GLY A 59 27.95 39.71 6.21
N LEU A 60 29.20 39.55 5.77
CA LEU A 60 29.76 38.25 5.46
C LEU A 60 29.96 37.39 6.71
N LEU A 61 30.44 37.96 7.81
CA LEU A 61 30.63 37.24 9.07
C LEU A 61 29.31 36.82 9.71
N VAL A 62 28.31 37.69 9.67
CA VAL A 62 26.95 37.38 10.15
C VAL A 62 26.32 36.29 9.30
N LEU A 63 26.45 36.35 7.98
CA LEU A 63 25.92 35.34 7.07
C LEU A 63 26.60 33.97 7.28
N LEU A 64 27.92 33.95 7.47
CA LEU A 64 28.66 32.73 7.76
C LEU A 64 28.26 32.13 9.12
N ARG A 65 28.08 32.96 10.15
CA ARG A 65 27.59 32.52 11.47
C ARG A 65 26.17 31.99 11.40
N PHE A 66 25.28 32.69 10.68
CA PHE A 66 23.91 32.26 10.48
C PHE A 66 23.85 30.92 9.72
N SER A 67 24.67 30.76 8.68
CA SER A 67 24.79 29.50 7.93
C SER A 67 25.28 28.35 8.82
N GLY A 68 26.31 28.57 9.63
CA GLY A 68 26.79 27.56 10.59
C GLY A 68 25.71 27.16 11.59
N LEU A 69 24.94 28.13 12.09
CA LEU A 69 23.85 27.85 13.00
C LEU A 69 22.69 27.13 12.32
N ALA A 70 22.34 27.52 11.09
CA ALA A 70 21.33 26.86 10.29
C ALA A 70 21.72 25.40 10.01
N LEU A 71 22.99 25.13 9.70
CA LEU A 71 23.51 23.77 9.54
C LEU A 71 23.41 22.96 10.83
N LEU A 72 23.73 23.56 11.99
CA LEU A 72 23.58 22.91 13.29
C LEU A 72 22.12 22.56 13.58
N VAL A 73 21.19 23.49 13.30
CA VAL A 73 19.75 23.27 13.43
C VAL A 73 19.29 22.15 12.50
N LEU A 74 19.70 22.15 11.22
CA LEU A 74 19.38 21.08 10.27
C LEU A 74 19.91 19.72 10.72
N ALA A 75 21.14 19.68 11.23
CA ALA A 75 21.73 18.45 11.79
C ALA A 75 20.95 17.95 13.01
N LEU A 76 20.43 18.86 13.83
CA LEU A 76 19.64 18.53 15.03
C LEU A 76 18.23 18.05 14.68
N LEU A 77 17.58 18.68 13.69
CA LEU A 77 16.23 18.30 13.23
C LEU A 77 16.21 16.96 12.51
N GLN A 78 17.34 16.55 11.91
CA GLN A 78 17.46 15.36 11.07
C GLN A 78 16.25 15.24 10.14
N PRO A 79 16.10 16.13 9.14
CA PRO A 79 14.95 16.08 8.26
C PRO A 79 14.96 14.74 7.52
N GLN A 80 13.97 13.89 7.81
CA GLN A 80 13.84 12.60 7.17
C GLN A 80 12.60 12.60 6.29
N VAL A 81 12.84 12.37 5.00
CA VAL A 81 11.78 12.14 4.03
C VAL A 81 11.41 10.66 4.12
N HIS A 82 10.24 10.37 4.70
CA HIS A 82 9.72 9.02 4.74
C HIS A 82 8.84 8.80 3.52
N PHE A 83 9.23 7.85 2.68
CA PHE A 83 8.39 7.33 1.61
C PHE A 83 7.54 6.21 2.18
N LYS A 84 6.22 6.41 2.25
CA LYS A 84 5.29 5.33 2.56
C LYS A 84 4.91 4.67 1.26
N PHE A 85 5.28 3.40 1.14
CA PHE A 85 4.86 2.55 0.03
C PHE A 85 3.63 1.79 0.50
N GLU A 86 2.44 2.23 0.10
CA GLU A 86 1.24 1.41 0.21
C GLU A 86 1.23 0.48 -1.00
N LYS A 87 1.76 -0.73 -0.84
CA LYS A 87 1.48 -1.80 -1.80
C LYS A 87 0.01 -2.16 -1.58
N LYS A 88 -0.88 -1.84 -2.54
CA LYS A 88 -2.23 -2.41 -2.58
C LYS A 88 -2.03 -3.92 -2.53
N GLY A 89 -2.34 -4.55 -1.40
CA GLY A 89 -2.16 -5.98 -1.25
C GLY A 89 -3.02 -6.64 -2.33
N GLU A 90 -2.42 -7.47 -3.18
CA GLU A 90 -3.18 -8.34 -4.06
C GLU A 90 -3.96 -9.29 -3.15
N SER A 91 -5.21 -8.93 -2.87
CA SER A 91 -6.13 -9.79 -2.14
C SER A 91 -6.38 -11.00 -3.03
N ARG A 92 -5.98 -12.17 -2.56
CA ARG A 92 -6.32 -13.43 -3.22
C ARG A 92 -7.67 -13.91 -2.72
N VAL A 93 -8.60 -14.15 -3.63
CA VAL A 93 -9.93 -14.68 -3.30
C VAL A 93 -10.02 -16.12 -3.78
N PHE A 94 -10.28 -17.03 -2.85
CA PHE A 94 -10.51 -18.43 -3.15
C PHE A 94 -12.01 -18.67 -3.33
N ALA A 95 -12.41 -19.13 -4.51
CA ALA A 95 -13.79 -19.50 -4.79
C ALA A 95 -13.91 -21.02 -4.73
N LEU A 96 -14.59 -21.53 -3.69
CA LEU A 96 -14.78 -22.95 -3.45
C LEU A 96 -16.09 -23.41 -4.08
N LEU A 97 -16.02 -24.42 -4.94
CA LEU A 97 -17.16 -25.04 -5.59
C LEU A 97 -17.35 -26.47 -5.07
N ASP A 98 -18.50 -26.75 -4.46
CA ASP A 98 -18.81 -28.10 -3.98
C ASP A 98 -19.11 -29.05 -5.16
N ARG A 99 -18.53 -30.24 -5.11
CA ARG A 99 -18.62 -31.31 -6.11
C ARG A 99 -19.28 -32.57 -5.56
N SER A 100 -19.98 -32.45 -4.44
CA SER A 100 -20.74 -33.56 -3.84
C SER A 100 -21.81 -34.11 -4.80
N GLU A 101 -22.18 -35.38 -4.63
CA GLU A 101 -23.26 -36.02 -5.41
C GLU A 101 -24.58 -35.24 -5.34
N SER A 102 -24.82 -34.51 -4.25
CA SER A 102 -26.00 -33.66 -4.06
C SER A 102 -26.09 -32.49 -5.06
N MET A 103 -24.97 -32.11 -5.69
CA MET A 103 -24.90 -31.08 -6.72
C MET A 103 -25.33 -31.59 -8.11
N SER A 104 -25.43 -32.92 -8.29
CA SER A 104 -25.98 -33.53 -9.51
C SER A 104 -27.50 -33.44 -9.58
N ILE A 105 -28.17 -33.15 -8.46
CA ILE A 105 -29.62 -33.07 -8.35
C ILE A 105 -30.13 -31.82 -9.10
N SER A 106 -31.19 -32.00 -9.89
CA SER A 106 -31.94 -30.91 -10.51
C SER A 106 -33.09 -30.49 -9.60
N ASP A 107 -33.02 -29.28 -9.05
CA ASP A 107 -34.14 -28.65 -8.35
C ASP A 107 -34.95 -27.80 -9.33
N ASP A 108 -36.24 -28.09 -9.44
CA ASP A 108 -37.25 -27.34 -10.22
C ASP A 108 -36.84 -26.99 -11.66
N GLY A 109 -36.47 -27.99 -12.46
CA GLY A 109 -36.22 -27.85 -13.91
C GLY A 109 -35.32 -28.94 -14.51
N ASP A 110 -34.84 -28.69 -15.74
CA ASP A 110 -33.92 -29.56 -16.50
C ASP A 110 -32.43 -29.36 -16.15
N GLU A 111 -32.08 -28.32 -15.37
CA GLU A 111 -30.68 -28.02 -15.02
C GLU A 111 -30.30 -28.46 -13.61
N SER A 112 -29.17 -29.16 -13.51
CA SER A 112 -28.58 -29.57 -12.23
C SER A 112 -28.06 -28.36 -11.43
N ARG A 113 -28.02 -28.48 -10.10
CA ARG A 113 -27.40 -27.47 -9.21
C ARG A 113 -25.96 -27.15 -9.62
N TRP A 114 -25.22 -28.16 -10.09
CA TRP A 114 -23.89 -28.00 -10.68
C TRP A 114 -23.91 -27.13 -11.94
N GLY A 115 -24.82 -27.39 -12.88
CA GLY A 115 -24.96 -26.58 -14.09
C GLY A 115 -25.22 -25.10 -13.79
N LYS A 116 -26.11 -24.83 -12.82
CA LYS A 116 -26.42 -23.47 -12.34
C LYS A 116 -25.18 -22.80 -11.71
N ALA A 117 -24.42 -23.54 -10.89
CA ALA A 117 -23.22 -23.02 -10.26
C ALA A 117 -22.11 -22.73 -11.28
N ILE A 118 -21.89 -23.61 -12.26
CA ILE A 118 -20.94 -23.37 -13.35
C ILE A 118 -21.37 -22.19 -14.20
N GLN A 119 -22.65 -22.01 -14.48
CA GLN A 119 -23.15 -20.85 -15.22
C GLN A 119 -22.91 -19.54 -14.45
N ALA A 120 -23.07 -19.53 -13.12
CA ALA A 120 -22.75 -18.37 -12.28
C ALA A 120 -21.25 -18.04 -12.26
N PHE A 121 -20.38 -19.06 -12.32
CA PHE A 121 -18.92 -18.91 -12.37
C PHE A 121 -18.38 -18.58 -13.76
N SER A 122 -19.05 -19.07 -14.82
CA SER A 122 -18.66 -18.90 -16.22
C SER A 122 -19.36 -17.72 -16.91
N GLY A 123 -20.27 -17.04 -16.23
CA GLY A 123 -21.13 -16.01 -16.78
C GLY A 123 -20.35 -14.77 -17.18
N SER A 124 -20.42 -14.44 -18.47
CA SER A 124 -20.01 -13.21 -19.14
C SER A 124 -20.00 -11.97 -18.24
N SER A 125 -18.90 -11.18 -18.25
CA SER A 125 -18.68 -9.78 -17.79
C SER A 125 -19.39 -9.18 -16.55
N GLU A 126 -20.59 -9.63 -16.18
CA GLU A 126 -21.35 -9.30 -14.98
C GLU A 126 -21.23 -10.34 -13.86
N SER A 127 -20.55 -11.48 -14.06
CA SER A 127 -20.37 -12.44 -12.96
C SER A 127 -19.60 -11.80 -11.81
N VAL A 128 -19.96 -12.20 -10.58
CA VAL A 128 -19.31 -11.75 -9.35
C VAL A 128 -17.79 -11.97 -9.40
N LEU A 129 -17.34 -13.01 -10.10
CA LEU A 129 -15.92 -13.31 -10.29
C LEU A 129 -15.25 -12.38 -11.31
N ALA A 130 -15.93 -11.98 -12.39
CA ALA A 130 -15.39 -10.99 -13.31
C ALA A 130 -15.19 -9.64 -12.60
N GLN A 131 -16.15 -9.23 -11.76
CA GLN A 131 -16.04 -7.99 -10.98
C GLN A 131 -14.94 -8.05 -9.90
N LEU A 132 -14.73 -9.21 -9.28
CA LEU A 132 -13.62 -9.40 -8.33
C LEU A 132 -12.26 -9.52 -9.03
N GLY A 133 -12.22 -10.06 -10.25
CA GLY A 133 -10.97 -10.33 -10.97
C GLY A 133 -10.20 -9.06 -11.40
N ASP A 134 -10.90 -7.93 -11.52
CA ASP A 134 -10.29 -6.64 -11.86
C ASP A 134 -9.40 -6.10 -10.74
N ASP A 135 -9.71 -6.42 -9.47
CA ASP A 135 -8.98 -5.94 -8.30
C ASP A 135 -8.22 -7.05 -7.54
N HIS A 136 -8.57 -8.33 -7.76
CA HIS A 136 -8.14 -9.48 -6.94
C HIS A 136 -7.70 -10.68 -7.79
N GLU A 137 -6.72 -11.44 -7.29
CA GLU A 137 -6.33 -12.73 -7.88
C GLU A 137 -7.35 -13.78 -7.44
N ILE A 138 -8.12 -14.32 -8.38
CA ILE A 138 -9.14 -15.35 -8.09
C ILE A 138 -8.57 -16.73 -8.39
N GLU A 139 -8.63 -17.61 -7.39
CA GLU A 139 -8.31 -19.03 -7.55
C GLU A 139 -9.57 -19.88 -7.31
N VAL A 140 -9.97 -20.66 -8.32
CA VAL A 140 -11.15 -21.53 -8.24
C VAL A 140 -10.73 -22.93 -7.81
N LEU A 141 -11.31 -23.40 -6.71
CA LEU A 141 -11.04 -24.69 -6.10
C LEU A 141 -12.33 -25.51 -6.07
N THR A 142 -12.25 -26.80 -6.38
CA THR A 142 -13.36 -27.74 -6.20
C THR A 142 -13.19 -28.56 -4.94
N VAL A 143 -14.29 -28.81 -4.24
CA VAL A 143 -14.35 -29.56 -2.99
C VAL A 143 -15.18 -30.82 -3.20
N GLY A 144 -14.55 -31.99 -3.14
CA GLY A 144 -15.22 -33.29 -3.18
C GLY A 144 -14.61 -34.20 -2.12
N ASN A 145 -14.12 -35.37 -2.53
CA ASN A 145 -13.31 -36.22 -1.66
C ASN A 145 -11.92 -35.61 -1.35
N GLU A 146 -11.45 -34.73 -2.24
CA GLU A 146 -10.19 -33.99 -2.15
C GLU A 146 -10.39 -32.57 -2.69
N LEU A 147 -9.49 -31.66 -2.36
CA LEU A 147 -9.43 -30.30 -2.93
C LEU A 147 -8.62 -30.32 -4.23
N LYS A 148 -9.20 -29.78 -5.31
CA LYS A 148 -8.50 -29.66 -6.60
C LYS A 148 -8.67 -28.27 -7.18
N SER A 149 -7.55 -27.66 -7.58
CA SER A 149 -7.56 -26.44 -8.39
C SER A 149 -8.09 -26.77 -9.78
N ALA A 150 -9.04 -25.96 -10.25
CA ALA A 150 -9.71 -26.20 -11.52
C ALA A 150 -9.97 -24.89 -12.26
N SER A 151 -9.80 -24.92 -13.58
CA SER A 151 -10.24 -23.82 -14.45
C SER A 151 -11.74 -23.91 -14.70
N VAL A 152 -12.40 -22.76 -14.81
CA VAL A 152 -13.84 -22.67 -15.04
C VAL A 152 -14.26 -23.40 -16.33
N GLU A 153 -13.43 -23.33 -17.38
CA GLU A 153 -13.63 -24.06 -18.63
C GLU A 153 -13.57 -25.57 -18.47
N GLY A 154 -12.68 -26.08 -17.61
CA GLY A 154 -12.53 -27.53 -17.37
C GLY A 154 -13.68 -28.12 -16.55
N LEU A 155 -14.36 -27.30 -15.75
CA LEU A 155 -15.47 -27.74 -14.88
C LEU A 155 -16.81 -27.91 -15.63
N ARG A 156 -16.95 -27.34 -16.82
CA ARG A 156 -18.16 -27.44 -17.64
C ARG A 156 -18.46 -28.87 -18.11
N ASP A 157 -17.42 -29.64 -18.38
CA ASP A 157 -17.54 -31.00 -18.92
C ASP A 157 -17.52 -32.08 -17.82
N GLU A 158 -17.36 -31.69 -16.54
CA GLU A 158 -17.26 -32.61 -15.42
C GLU A 158 -18.61 -32.88 -14.74
N VAL A 159 -18.88 -34.15 -14.44
CA VAL A 159 -20.06 -34.57 -13.65
C VAL A 159 -19.67 -34.72 -12.17
N PRO A 160 -20.38 -34.08 -11.23
CA PRO A 160 -20.13 -34.25 -9.81
C PRO A 160 -20.49 -35.66 -9.34
N GLN A 161 -19.52 -36.36 -8.76
CA GLN A 161 -19.64 -37.76 -8.33
C GLN A 161 -18.97 -38.01 -6.96
N ALA A 162 -18.61 -36.94 -6.22
CA ALA A 162 -17.94 -37.13 -4.94
C ALA A 162 -18.95 -37.62 -3.90
N GLY A 163 -18.65 -38.77 -3.27
CA GLY A 163 -19.48 -39.37 -2.21
C GLY A 163 -19.38 -38.65 -0.86
N GLY A 164 -18.58 -37.59 -0.75
CA GLY A 164 -18.41 -36.77 0.45
C GLY A 164 -17.87 -35.38 0.12
N SER A 165 -17.71 -34.55 1.15
CA SER A 165 -17.19 -33.19 1.05
C SER A 165 -16.05 -32.97 2.05
N ALA A 166 -14.84 -32.72 1.54
CA ALA A 166 -13.60 -32.56 2.28
C ALA A 166 -13.39 -31.12 2.79
N ILE A 167 -14.48 -30.44 3.15
CA ILE A 167 -14.45 -29.05 3.68
C ILE A 167 -13.59 -28.99 4.95
N GLY A 168 -13.61 -30.04 5.78
CA GLY A 168 -12.81 -30.11 7.00
C GLY A 168 -11.30 -30.19 6.79
N SER A 169 -10.83 -30.58 5.60
CA SER A 169 -9.40 -30.54 5.23
C SER A 169 -9.02 -29.28 4.44
N ALA A 170 -9.99 -28.41 4.16
CA ALA A 170 -9.81 -27.17 3.40
C ALA A 170 -9.60 -25.92 4.27
N MET A 171 -9.82 -26.04 5.60
CA MET A 171 -9.64 -24.97 6.59
C MET A 171 -8.28 -25.03 7.27
#